data_AF-A0A352CRJ4-F1
#
_entry.id   AF-A0A352CRJ4-F1
#
_cell.length_a   1.000
_cell.length_b   1.000
_cell.length_c   1.000
_cell.angle_alpha   90.00
_cell.angle_beta   90.00
_cell.angle_gamma   90.00
#
_symmetry.space_group_name_H-M   'P 1'
#
loop_
_entity.id
_entity.type
_entity.pdbx_description
1 polymer ?
#
loop_
_entity_poly.entity_id
_entity_poly.type
_entity_poly.pdbx_seq_one_letter_code
_entity_poly.pdbx_strand_id
1 'polypeptide(L)'
;MIRIQKWIRDNCFYLFLFLAVLILEFRFYYRTSDDKQLYADFLNAWGSLTFRNACSQVAAKVSADILKWSSRVIINLFANFFVLYFPLWAVCNALITVLFHARICGIFHAGGTRGKTLVLGLMLLMPIEIYRSCGWIVGTVSYYWPVVFLVTAFSILLEKTWRYSGKPMAVMLICLIYACNEEIICVAVFLCLWIWLALHPEDKKIVLILQAVCLAEFLWILFCPGNRIRYSREPDRWFPRFDTLSVLHRMEMGFTSTMNRFWLRTCPVSAALGFVLLALAFVRKRSGFMKLLAGVPLAAALAGWAIRENAGRSQICHAIYSSEGQYGSLGLFHYTEPLRYLPMIFYICIGGIILVLLMDLENYSRVSIAVSLTLLAVTASRCIMGFTPTIWVSARRTYSLMYWVLILIIGYGYQQISRSDPERKIVPLCLAGTGLCSAFAVMDLMALL
;
A
#
# COMPACT_ATOMS: atom_id res chain seq x y z
N MET A 1 27.10 -11.64 30.81
CA MET A 1 26.45 -10.32 30.99
C MET A 1 26.87 -9.27 29.96
N ILE A 2 28.16 -9.00 29.76
CA ILE A 2 28.68 -7.92 28.88
C ILE A 2 28.23 -8.06 27.40
N ARG A 3 28.18 -9.28 26.84
CA ARG A 3 27.73 -9.51 25.45
C ARG A 3 26.24 -9.17 25.23
N ILE A 4 25.39 -9.48 26.21
CA ILE A 4 23.95 -9.17 26.15
C ILE A 4 23.74 -7.66 26.28
N GLN A 5 24.42 -7.00 27.21
CA GLN A 5 24.34 -5.55 27.37
C GLN A 5 24.79 -4.81 26.11
N LYS A 6 25.88 -5.25 25.47
CA LYS A 6 26.33 -4.69 24.19
C LYS A 6 25.27 -4.90 23.09
N TRP A 7 24.75 -6.12 22.94
CA TRP A 7 23.72 -6.41 21.94
C TRP A 7 22.44 -5.59 22.15
N ILE A 8 21.97 -5.45 23.40
CA ILE A 8 20.82 -4.62 23.75
C ILE A 8 21.09 -3.17 23.39
N ARG A 9 22.27 -2.64 23.73
CA ARG A 9 22.65 -1.26 23.38
C ARG A 9 22.65 -1.04 21.87
N ASP A 10 23.17 -1.98 21.11
CA ASP A 10 23.29 -1.87 19.66
C ASP A 10 21.92 -2.01 18.95
N ASN A 11 20.94 -2.68 19.59
CA ASN A 11 19.60 -2.96 19.05
C ASN A 11 18.46 -2.26 19.79
N CYS A 12 18.76 -1.32 20.70
CA CYS A 12 17.79 -0.71 21.60
C CYS A 12 16.59 -0.10 20.89
N PHE A 13 16.81 0.56 19.74
CA PHE A 13 15.76 1.15 18.93
C PHE A 13 14.75 0.11 18.45
N TYR A 14 15.23 -1.03 17.94
CA TYR A 14 14.36 -2.08 17.40
C TYR A 14 13.65 -2.85 18.50
N LEU A 15 14.28 -3.02 19.67
CA LEU A 15 13.64 -3.57 20.86
C LEU A 15 12.51 -2.66 21.36
N PHE A 16 12.75 -1.35 21.40
CA PHE A 16 11.71 -0.38 21.76
C PHE A 16 10.56 -0.39 20.76
N LEU A 17 10.86 -0.36 19.45
CA LEU A 17 9.85 -0.43 18.40
C LEU A 17 9.02 -1.73 18.51
N PHE A 18 9.67 -2.87 18.71
CA PHE A 18 9.00 -4.15 18.92
C PHE A 18 8.02 -4.09 20.09
N LEU A 19 8.48 -3.63 21.26
CA LEU A 19 7.64 -3.53 22.46
C LEU A 19 6.50 -2.53 22.28
N ALA A 20 6.75 -1.38 21.64
CA ALA A 20 5.73 -0.37 21.38
C ALA A 20 4.62 -0.92 20.46
N VAL A 21 4.98 -1.56 19.35
CA VAL A 21 4.01 -2.20 18.46
C VAL A 21 3.26 -3.31 19.18
N LEU A 22 3.96 -4.18 19.91
CA LEU A 22 3.33 -5.27 20.67
C LEU A 22 2.29 -4.76 21.65
N ILE A 23 2.59 -3.70 22.42
CA ILE A 23 1.65 -3.08 23.35
C ILE A 23 0.42 -2.54 22.60
N LEU A 24 0.63 -1.88 21.45
CA LEU A 24 -0.46 -1.38 20.61
C LEU A 24 -1.35 -2.53 20.11
N GLU A 25 -0.77 -3.64 19.65
CA GLU A 25 -1.56 -4.79 19.19
C GLU A 25 -2.47 -5.34 20.29
N PHE A 26 -1.96 -5.49 21.52
CA PHE A 26 -2.79 -5.93 22.65
C PHE A 26 -3.86 -4.91 23.07
N ARG A 27 -3.69 -3.62 22.75
CA ARG A 27 -4.78 -2.63 22.89
C ARG A 27 -5.84 -2.79 21.80
N PHE A 28 -5.46 -3.29 20.62
CA PHE A 28 -6.37 -3.64 19.53
C PHE A 28 -7.03 -5.02 19.66
N TYR A 29 -6.93 -5.68 20.83
CA TYR A 29 -7.46 -7.04 21.09
C TYR A 29 -8.94 -7.26 20.73
N TYR A 30 -9.71 -6.19 20.52
CA TYR A 30 -11.09 -6.28 20.08
C TYR A 30 -11.19 -6.84 18.66
N ARG A 31 -11.60 -8.11 18.53
CA ARG A 31 -11.90 -8.73 17.23
C ARG A 31 -13.06 -7.99 16.56
N THR A 32 -12.79 -7.41 15.40
CA THR A 32 -13.78 -6.71 14.57
C THR A 32 -14.01 -7.42 13.25
N SER A 33 -15.17 -7.20 12.62
CA SER A 33 -15.47 -7.64 11.25
C SER A 33 -15.15 -9.13 11.02
N ASP A 34 -14.27 -9.46 10.05
CA ASP A 34 -14.02 -10.85 9.65
C ASP A 34 -13.27 -11.63 10.75
N ASP A 35 -12.42 -10.99 11.56
CA ASP A 35 -11.74 -11.66 12.68
C ASP A 35 -12.75 -12.26 13.67
N LYS A 36 -13.84 -11.54 13.94
CA LYS A 36 -14.91 -11.98 14.84
C LYS A 36 -15.70 -13.12 14.20
N GLN A 37 -16.07 -12.98 12.93
CA GLN A 37 -16.85 -13.99 12.21
C GLN A 37 -16.06 -15.30 12.08
N LEU A 38 -14.81 -15.24 11.61
CA LEU A 38 -13.95 -16.41 11.45
C LEU A 38 -13.75 -17.14 12.77
N TYR A 39 -13.48 -16.40 13.85
CA TYR A 39 -13.34 -17.02 15.16
C TYR A 39 -14.63 -17.70 15.64
N ALA A 40 -15.79 -17.06 15.44
CA ALA A 40 -17.08 -17.65 15.77
C ALA A 40 -17.38 -18.90 14.94
N ASP A 41 -17.07 -18.89 13.64
CA ASP A 41 -17.24 -20.03 12.74
C ASP A 41 -16.41 -21.24 13.21
N PHE A 42 -15.17 -21.02 13.66
CA PHE A 42 -14.35 -22.09 14.23
C PHE A 42 -14.90 -22.65 15.54
N LEU A 43 -15.43 -21.80 16.42
CA LEU A 43 -16.05 -22.27 17.66
C LEU A 43 -17.32 -23.09 17.40
N ASN A 44 -18.20 -22.58 16.54
CA ASN A 44 -19.49 -23.19 16.23
C ASN A 44 -19.36 -24.51 15.49
N ALA A 45 -18.41 -24.63 14.57
CA ALA A 45 -18.29 -25.81 13.73
C ALA A 45 -17.60 -27.00 14.44
N TRP A 46 -16.86 -26.78 15.53
CA TRP A 46 -15.94 -27.81 16.02
C TRP A 46 -15.93 -28.08 17.53
N GLY A 47 -16.59 -27.26 18.36
CA GLY A 47 -16.90 -27.56 19.77
C GLY A 47 -15.71 -27.68 20.76
N SER A 48 -14.48 -27.95 20.29
CA SER A 48 -13.25 -27.98 21.09
C SER A 48 -12.03 -27.47 20.30
N LEU A 49 -11.23 -26.62 20.93
CA LEU A 49 -10.12 -25.90 20.29
C LEU A 49 -8.75 -26.35 20.84
N THR A 50 -8.43 -27.64 20.70
CA THR A 50 -7.05 -28.12 20.95
C THR A 50 -6.14 -27.68 19.80
N PHE A 51 -4.83 -27.52 20.04
CA PHE A 51 -3.88 -27.08 19.01
C PHE A 51 -3.84 -28.00 17.77
N ARG A 52 -3.85 -29.32 17.99
CA ARG A 52 -3.89 -30.30 16.89
C ARG A 52 -5.18 -30.17 16.07
N ASN A 53 -6.31 -29.99 16.74
CA ASN A 53 -7.60 -29.81 16.07
C ASN A 53 -7.63 -28.48 15.30
N ALA A 54 -7.05 -27.41 15.84
CA ALA A 54 -6.96 -26.11 15.17
C ALA A 54 -6.19 -26.19 13.84
N CYS A 55 -5.02 -26.86 13.81
CA CYS A 55 -4.26 -27.01 12.56
C CYS A 55 -5.05 -27.79 11.48
N SER A 56 -5.70 -28.90 11.84
CA SER A 56 -6.53 -29.66 10.90
C SER A 56 -7.75 -28.87 10.42
N GLN A 57 -8.37 -28.09 11.30
CA GLN A 57 -9.53 -27.25 10.95
C GLN A 57 -9.15 -26.12 10.01
N VAL A 58 -8.03 -25.44 10.26
CA VAL A 58 -7.50 -24.41 9.37
C VAL A 58 -7.18 -25.01 8.00
N ALA A 59 -6.52 -26.17 7.94
CA ALA A 59 -6.22 -26.84 6.68
C ALA A 59 -7.51 -27.17 5.90
N ALA A 60 -8.52 -27.75 6.57
CA ALA A 60 -9.81 -28.06 5.95
C ALA A 60 -10.53 -26.80 5.43
N LYS A 61 -10.49 -25.71 6.20
CA LYS A 61 -11.06 -24.41 5.80
C LYS A 61 -10.36 -23.84 4.56
N VAL A 62 -9.04 -23.84 4.54
CA VAL A 62 -8.25 -23.37 3.37
C VAL A 62 -8.54 -24.23 2.14
N SER A 63 -8.61 -25.57 2.28
CA SER A 63 -8.99 -26.46 1.18
C SER A 63 -10.39 -26.17 0.64
N ALA A 64 -11.34 -25.86 1.52
CA ALA A 64 -12.69 -25.45 1.12
C ALA A 64 -12.69 -24.08 0.41
N ASP A 65 -11.86 -23.14 0.88
CA ASP A 65 -11.75 -21.80 0.30
C ASP A 65 -11.16 -21.82 -1.11
N ILE A 66 -10.21 -22.72 -1.40
CA ILE A 66 -9.70 -22.94 -2.77
C ILE A 66 -10.84 -23.28 -3.74
N LEU A 67 -11.81 -24.08 -3.28
CA LEU A 67 -12.93 -24.53 -4.09
C LEU A 67 -14.08 -23.52 -4.16
N LYS A 68 -14.22 -22.62 -3.19
CA LYS A 68 -15.45 -21.83 -3.03
C LYS A 68 -15.27 -20.32 -2.86
N TRP A 69 -14.06 -19.85 -2.56
CA TRP A 69 -13.84 -18.49 -2.10
C TRP A 69 -12.63 -17.76 -2.72
N SER A 70 -11.42 -18.30 -2.60
CA SER A 70 -10.22 -17.52 -2.87
C SER A 70 -8.97 -18.35 -3.23
N SER A 71 -8.14 -17.81 -4.12
CA SER A 71 -6.78 -18.30 -4.43
C SER A 71 -5.73 -18.01 -3.36
N ARG A 72 -6.06 -17.21 -2.34
CA ARG A 72 -5.13 -16.71 -1.31
C ARG A 72 -4.73 -17.79 -0.30
N VAL A 73 -4.15 -18.90 -0.76
CA VAL A 73 -3.87 -20.10 0.06
C VAL A 73 -3.00 -19.76 1.27
N ILE A 74 -1.87 -19.07 1.05
CA ILE A 74 -0.89 -18.78 2.09
C ILE A 74 -1.44 -17.73 3.05
N ILE A 75 -2.01 -16.65 2.51
CA ILE A 75 -2.62 -15.58 3.32
C ILE A 75 -3.77 -16.14 4.18
N ASN A 76 -4.67 -16.94 3.60
CA ASN A 76 -5.79 -17.53 4.33
C ASN A 76 -5.32 -18.55 5.38
N LEU A 77 -4.24 -19.30 5.11
CA LEU A 77 -3.63 -20.19 6.10
C LEU A 77 -3.22 -19.41 7.35
N PHE A 78 -2.46 -18.32 7.18
CA PHE A 78 -2.02 -17.50 8.31
C PHE A 78 -3.19 -16.76 8.97
N ALA A 79 -4.10 -16.17 8.20
CA ALA A 79 -5.23 -15.43 8.76
C ALA A 79 -6.13 -16.33 9.62
N ASN A 80 -6.52 -17.50 9.09
CA ASN A 80 -7.34 -18.48 9.81
C ASN A 80 -6.62 -19.06 11.03
N PHE A 81 -5.31 -19.26 10.97
CA PHE A 81 -4.53 -19.71 12.13
C PHE A 81 -4.45 -18.63 13.21
N PHE A 82 -4.16 -17.39 12.83
CA PHE A 82 -3.95 -16.29 13.76
C PHE A 82 -5.21 -15.80 14.46
N VAL A 83 -6.39 -15.91 13.84
CA VAL A 83 -7.66 -15.61 14.54
C VAL A 83 -7.87 -16.53 15.74
N LEU A 84 -7.36 -17.77 15.69
CA LEU A 84 -7.38 -18.71 16.83
C LEU A 84 -6.30 -18.41 17.87
N TYR A 85 -5.16 -17.83 17.46
CA TYR A 85 -3.98 -17.57 18.30
C TYR A 85 -3.55 -16.10 18.28
N PHE A 86 -4.41 -15.22 18.81
CA PHE A 86 -4.17 -13.78 18.81
C PHE A 86 -2.80 -13.36 19.40
N PRO A 87 -2.35 -13.84 20.57
CA PRO A 87 -1.06 -13.42 21.13
C PRO A 87 0.11 -13.72 20.20
N LEU A 88 0.03 -14.84 19.46
CA LEU A 88 1.06 -15.23 18.51
C LEU A 88 1.05 -14.29 17.29
N TRP A 89 -0.13 -13.94 16.79
CA TRP A 89 -0.27 -12.92 15.74
C TRP A 89 0.34 -11.58 16.17
N ALA A 90 0.05 -11.10 17.39
CA ALA A 90 0.56 -9.82 17.88
C ALA A 90 2.10 -9.81 17.91
N VAL A 91 2.73 -10.90 18.37
CA VAL A 91 4.19 -11.06 18.34
C VAL A 91 4.73 -11.10 16.91
N CYS A 92 4.12 -11.89 16.03
CA CYS A 92 4.54 -11.98 14.62
C CYS A 92 4.38 -10.64 13.89
N ASN A 93 3.28 -9.93 14.10
CA ASN A 93 3.02 -8.64 13.46
C ASN A 93 4.04 -7.59 13.93
N ALA A 94 4.34 -7.54 15.23
CA ALA A 94 5.38 -6.67 15.77
C ALA A 94 6.78 -6.96 15.17
N LEU A 95 7.15 -8.24 15.00
CA LEU A 95 8.39 -8.64 14.34
C LEU A 95 8.40 -8.22 12.86
N ILE A 96 7.28 -8.38 12.16
CA ILE A 96 7.13 -7.99 10.75
C ILE A 96 7.21 -6.46 10.58
N THR A 97 6.66 -5.68 11.51
CA THR A 97 6.81 -4.23 11.50
C THR A 97 8.26 -3.79 11.74
N VAL A 98 8.97 -4.46 12.65
CA VAL A 98 10.42 -4.21 12.86
C VAL A 98 11.22 -4.57 11.62
N LEU A 99 10.94 -5.71 10.98
CA LEU A 99 11.55 -6.10 9.71
C LEU A 99 11.30 -5.02 8.65
N PHE A 100 10.06 -4.57 8.51
CA PHE A 100 9.70 -3.57 7.50
C PHE A 100 10.46 -2.27 7.71
N HIS A 101 10.46 -1.75 8.94
CA HIS A 101 11.22 -0.56 9.32
C HIS A 101 12.71 -0.72 9.02
N ALA A 102 13.31 -1.85 9.39
CA ALA A 102 14.71 -2.14 9.13
C ALA A 102 15.03 -2.18 7.62
N ARG A 103 14.16 -2.78 6.80
CA ARG A 103 14.32 -2.81 5.33
C ARG A 103 14.22 -1.43 4.70
N ILE A 104 13.25 -0.61 5.13
CA ILE A 104 13.15 0.78 4.66
C ILE A 104 14.39 1.59 5.09
N CYS A 105 14.86 1.43 6.32
CA CYS A 105 16.12 2.05 6.76
C CYS A 105 17.31 1.61 5.90
N GLY A 106 17.39 0.33 5.52
CA GLY A 106 18.42 -0.18 4.61
C GLY A 106 18.38 0.48 3.24
N ILE A 107 17.20 0.49 2.59
CA ILE A 107 16.96 1.16 1.30
C ILE A 107 17.40 2.63 1.36
N PHE A 108 17.02 3.32 2.44
CA PHE A 108 17.36 4.73 2.62
C PHE A 108 18.74 4.97 3.26
N HIS A 109 19.55 3.95 3.50
CA HIS A 109 20.83 4.08 4.20
C HIS A 109 20.71 4.92 5.50
N ALA A 110 19.55 4.82 6.17
CA ALA A 110 19.15 5.64 7.30
C ALA A 110 19.71 5.07 8.60
N GLY A 111 20.99 5.33 8.85
CA GLY A 111 21.70 4.92 10.06
C GLY A 111 21.40 5.79 11.28
N GLY A 112 21.80 5.28 12.45
CA GLY A 112 21.67 5.99 13.74
C GLY A 112 20.22 6.24 14.18
N THR A 113 20.05 6.84 15.36
CA THR A 113 18.71 7.08 15.93
C THR A 113 17.90 8.06 15.08
N ARG A 114 18.50 9.15 14.61
CA ARG A 114 17.80 10.19 13.82
C ARG A 114 17.24 9.65 12.51
N GLY A 115 18.04 8.89 11.76
CA GLY A 115 17.59 8.28 10.49
C GLY A 115 16.48 7.26 10.71
N LYS A 116 16.62 6.41 11.73
CA LYS A 116 15.59 5.44 12.12
C LYS A 116 14.28 6.11 12.55
N THR A 117 14.35 7.20 13.32
CA THR A 117 13.17 7.98 13.71
C THR A 117 12.49 8.65 12.52
N LEU A 118 13.26 9.18 11.56
CA LEU A 118 12.71 9.74 10.33
C LEU A 118 11.91 8.70 9.54
N VAL A 119 12.49 7.51 9.34
CA VAL A 119 11.80 6.40 8.66
C VAL A 119 10.54 5.99 9.40
N LEU A 120 10.58 5.94 10.73
CA LEU A 120 9.39 5.66 11.53
C LEU A 120 8.30 6.73 11.31
N GLY A 121 8.67 8.02 11.29
CA GLY A 121 7.75 9.12 10.98
C GLY A 121 7.10 8.97 9.61
N LEU A 122 7.87 8.61 8.58
CA LEU A 122 7.33 8.34 7.24
C LEU A 122 6.34 7.16 7.24
N MET A 123 6.62 6.09 8.00
CA MET A 123 5.70 4.96 8.12
C MET A 123 4.38 5.35 8.79
N LEU A 124 4.39 6.34 9.70
CA LEU A 124 3.19 6.86 10.36
C LEU A 124 2.30 7.71 9.44
N LEU A 125 2.75 8.06 8.23
CA LEU A 125 1.86 8.63 7.21
C LEU A 125 0.83 7.61 6.70
N MET A 126 1.08 6.32 6.91
CA MET A 126 0.15 5.25 6.51
C MET A 126 -1.14 5.35 7.34
N PRO A 127 -2.32 5.47 6.69
CA PRO A 127 -3.59 5.35 7.39
C PRO A 127 -3.79 3.88 7.82
N ILE A 128 -3.32 3.51 9.01
CA ILE A 128 -3.33 2.10 9.44
C ILE A 128 -4.75 1.58 9.74
N GLU A 129 -5.72 2.48 9.93
CA GLU A 129 -7.12 2.13 10.19
C GLU A 129 -7.77 1.38 9.01
N ILE A 130 -7.17 1.46 7.81
CA ILE A 130 -7.67 0.72 6.65
C ILE A 130 -7.63 -0.80 6.87
N TYR A 131 -6.68 -1.30 7.67
CA TYR A 131 -6.55 -2.72 7.96
C TYR A 131 -7.65 -3.21 8.91
N ARG A 132 -8.15 -2.35 9.80
CA ARG A 132 -9.27 -2.66 10.70
C ARG A 132 -10.57 -2.99 9.95
N SER A 133 -10.74 -2.50 8.71
CA SER A 133 -12.00 -2.62 7.97
C SER A 133 -12.50 -4.08 7.80
N CYS A 134 -11.59 -5.04 7.67
CA CYS A 134 -11.86 -6.49 7.62
C CYS A 134 -11.46 -7.22 8.92
N GLY A 135 -11.05 -6.52 9.97
CA GLY A 135 -10.39 -7.12 11.13
C GLY A 135 -8.88 -6.93 11.08
N TRP A 136 -8.27 -6.67 12.23
CA TRP A 136 -6.84 -6.39 12.34
C TRP A 136 -5.99 -7.58 11.86
N ILE A 137 -6.39 -8.81 12.18
CA ILE A 137 -5.64 -10.01 11.80
C ILE A 137 -5.76 -10.22 10.29
N VAL A 138 -6.99 -10.35 9.78
CA VAL A 138 -7.23 -10.56 8.34
C VAL A 138 -6.65 -9.41 7.53
N GLY A 139 -6.83 -8.16 7.98
CA GLY A 139 -6.36 -6.97 7.29
C GLY A 139 -4.85 -6.87 7.19
N THR A 140 -4.13 -7.09 8.29
CA THR A 140 -2.65 -7.03 8.28
C THR A 140 -2.05 -8.19 7.50
N VAL A 141 -2.52 -9.42 7.73
CA VAL A 141 -2.01 -10.63 7.06
C VAL A 141 -2.27 -10.60 5.55
N SER A 142 -3.38 -10.00 5.12
CA SER A 142 -3.78 -9.93 3.70
C SER A 142 -3.29 -8.70 2.94
N TYR A 143 -2.95 -7.58 3.61
CA TYR A 143 -2.64 -6.33 2.91
C TYR A 143 -1.39 -5.60 3.42
N TYR A 144 -0.98 -5.83 4.68
CA TYR A 144 0.25 -5.25 5.23
C TYR A 144 1.45 -6.19 5.02
N TRP A 145 1.32 -7.45 5.43
CA TRP A 145 2.38 -8.46 5.31
C TRP A 145 2.85 -8.65 3.87
N PRO A 146 1.96 -8.74 2.86
CA PRO A 146 2.38 -8.82 1.45
C PRO A 146 3.28 -7.65 1.04
N VAL A 147 3.01 -6.42 1.51
CA VAL A 147 3.85 -5.26 1.23
C VAL A 147 5.20 -5.36 1.93
N VAL A 148 5.24 -5.80 3.20
CA VAL A 148 6.49 -5.99 3.94
C VAL A 148 7.39 -7.03 3.25
N PHE A 149 6.80 -8.16 2.84
CA PHE A 149 7.52 -9.21 2.13
C PHE A 149 7.95 -8.75 0.73
N LEU A 150 7.11 -8.00 0.02
CA LEU A 150 7.49 -7.38 -1.25
C LEU A 150 8.72 -6.48 -1.10
N VAL A 151 8.70 -5.57 -0.13
CA VAL A 151 9.82 -4.66 0.15
C VAL A 151 11.07 -5.43 0.56
N THR A 152 10.91 -6.51 1.34
CA THR A 152 12.02 -7.40 1.70
C THR A 152 12.62 -8.06 0.46
N ALA A 153 11.81 -8.63 -0.44
CA ALA A 153 12.28 -9.24 -1.68
C ALA A 153 13.00 -8.24 -2.59
N PHE A 154 12.41 -7.05 -2.80
CA PHE A 154 13.01 -6.02 -3.64
C PHE A 154 14.25 -5.39 -3.00
N SER A 155 14.35 -5.31 -1.67
CA SER A 155 15.59 -4.86 -1.00
C SER A 155 16.75 -5.82 -1.29
N ILE A 156 16.51 -7.14 -1.27
CA ILE A 156 17.52 -8.15 -1.60
C ILE A 156 17.93 -8.05 -3.07
N LEU A 157 16.97 -7.79 -3.97
CA LEU A 157 17.23 -7.57 -5.40
C LEU A 157 18.09 -6.32 -5.62
N LEU A 158 17.73 -5.19 -4.99
CA LEU A 158 18.44 -3.91 -5.03
C LEU A 158 19.88 -4.01 -4.50
N GLU A 159 20.05 -4.64 -3.34
CA GLU A 159 21.35 -4.81 -2.70
C GLU A 159 22.21 -5.89 -3.39
N LYS A 160 21.63 -6.64 -4.32
CA LYS A 160 22.24 -7.78 -5.03
C LYS A 160 22.84 -8.84 -4.10
N THR A 161 22.33 -8.95 -2.87
CA THR A 161 22.87 -9.85 -1.83
C THR A 161 22.68 -11.33 -2.16
N TRP A 162 21.74 -11.65 -3.04
CA TRP A 162 21.52 -12.98 -3.62
C TRP A 162 22.75 -13.54 -4.36
N ARG A 163 23.70 -12.69 -4.79
CA ARG A 163 24.94 -13.12 -5.45
C ARG A 163 25.95 -13.76 -4.48
N TYR A 164 25.86 -13.47 -3.19
CA TYR A 164 26.86 -13.91 -2.20
C TYR A 164 26.55 -15.26 -1.57
N SER A 165 25.28 -15.69 -1.54
CA SER A 165 24.88 -17.02 -1.06
C SER A 165 23.45 -17.39 -1.48
N GLY A 166 23.10 -18.67 -1.40
CA GLY A 166 21.73 -19.13 -1.70
C GLY A 166 20.68 -18.69 -0.65
N LYS A 167 21.09 -18.29 0.56
CA LYS A 167 20.14 -17.93 1.64
C LYS A 167 19.31 -16.66 1.31
N PRO A 168 19.89 -15.51 0.93
CA PRO A 168 19.11 -14.35 0.49
C PRO A 168 18.21 -14.65 -0.71
N MET A 169 18.65 -15.50 -1.64
CA MET A 169 17.80 -15.91 -2.76
C MET A 169 16.57 -16.69 -2.28
N ALA A 170 16.73 -17.64 -1.37
CA ALA A 170 15.60 -18.37 -0.79
C ALA A 170 14.63 -17.44 -0.05
N VAL A 171 15.15 -16.51 0.76
CA VAL A 171 14.31 -15.51 1.44
C VAL A 171 13.55 -14.65 0.43
N MET A 172 14.23 -14.15 -0.60
CA MET A 172 13.60 -13.34 -1.66
C MET A 172 12.47 -14.09 -2.35
N LEU A 173 12.66 -15.38 -2.68
CA LEU A 173 11.63 -16.21 -3.31
C LEU A 173 10.44 -16.46 -2.37
N ILE A 174 10.68 -16.82 -1.11
CA ILE A 174 9.62 -17.05 -0.11
C ILE A 174 8.79 -15.77 0.09
N CYS A 175 9.48 -14.63 0.24
CA CYS A 175 8.81 -13.34 0.38
C CYS A 175 7.99 -12.97 -0.86
N LEU A 176 8.52 -13.24 -2.06
CA LEU A 176 7.81 -12.97 -3.32
C LEU A 176 6.55 -13.85 -3.46
N ILE A 177 6.65 -15.14 -3.13
CA ILE A 177 5.51 -16.07 -3.14
C ILE A 177 4.41 -15.57 -2.21
N TYR A 178 4.75 -15.18 -0.98
CA TYR A 178 3.76 -14.61 -0.05
C TYR A 178 3.14 -13.33 -0.62
N ALA A 179 3.96 -12.40 -1.12
CA ALA A 179 3.50 -11.11 -1.61
C ALA A 179 2.57 -11.25 -2.82
N CYS A 180 2.94 -12.09 -3.80
CA CYS A 180 2.16 -12.33 -5.01
C CYS A 180 0.92 -13.20 -4.78
N ASN A 181 0.72 -13.75 -3.58
CA ASN A 181 -0.54 -14.41 -3.24
C ASN A 181 -1.71 -13.40 -3.14
N GLU A 182 -1.41 -12.10 -3.01
CA GLU A 182 -2.38 -10.99 -3.14
C GLU A 182 -2.42 -10.50 -4.60
N GLU A 183 -3.63 -10.44 -5.19
CA GLU A 183 -3.81 -10.27 -6.63
C GLU A 183 -3.34 -8.91 -7.16
N ILE A 184 -3.57 -7.81 -6.43
CA ILE A 184 -3.15 -6.46 -6.84
C ILE A 184 -1.62 -6.37 -6.81
N ILE A 185 -1.00 -6.90 -5.76
CA ILE A 185 0.46 -6.95 -5.62
C ILE A 185 1.08 -7.83 -6.70
N CYS A 186 0.49 -8.99 -7.01
CA CYS A 186 0.96 -9.87 -8.08
C CYS A 186 1.06 -9.12 -9.41
N VAL A 187 0.03 -8.37 -9.79
CA VAL A 187 0.06 -7.60 -11.04
C VAL A 187 1.07 -6.46 -10.99
N ALA A 188 1.15 -5.74 -9.88
CA ALA A 188 2.14 -4.67 -9.71
C ALA A 188 3.58 -5.20 -9.86
N VAL A 189 3.88 -6.32 -9.20
CA VAL A 189 5.19 -6.99 -9.26
C VAL A 189 5.53 -7.41 -10.67
N PHE A 190 4.59 -8.03 -11.38
CA PHE A 190 4.81 -8.48 -12.76
C PHE A 190 5.24 -7.32 -13.67
N LEU A 191 4.55 -6.17 -13.56
CA LEU A 191 4.90 -4.95 -14.30
C LEU A 191 6.25 -4.36 -13.84
N CYS A 192 6.49 -4.28 -12.53
CA CYS A 192 7.73 -3.76 -11.96
C CYS A 192 8.96 -4.59 -12.36
N LEU A 193 8.84 -5.92 -12.47
CA LEU A 193 9.93 -6.79 -12.91
C LEU A 193 10.25 -6.60 -14.40
N TRP A 194 9.26 -6.30 -15.26
CA TRP A 194 9.52 -5.91 -16.64
C TRP A 194 10.25 -4.58 -16.74
N ILE A 195 9.83 -3.58 -15.94
CA ILE A 195 10.52 -2.30 -15.83
C ILE A 195 11.96 -2.51 -15.35
N TRP A 196 12.15 -3.32 -14.32
CA TRP A 196 13.49 -3.66 -13.81
C TRP A 196 14.35 -4.29 -14.90
N LEU A 197 13.83 -5.28 -15.62
CA LEU A 197 14.57 -5.96 -16.69
C LEU A 197 15.02 -4.98 -17.79
N ALA A 198 14.16 -4.02 -18.14
CA ALA A 198 14.48 -3.00 -19.14
C ALA A 198 15.59 -2.03 -18.67
N LEU A 199 15.62 -1.70 -17.38
CA LEU A 199 16.60 -0.77 -16.79
C LEU A 199 17.90 -1.44 -16.37
N HIS A 200 17.84 -2.74 -16.04
CA HIS A 200 18.92 -3.56 -15.48
C HIS A 200 19.01 -4.92 -16.20
N PRO A 201 19.33 -4.94 -17.51
CA PRO A 201 19.40 -6.18 -18.29
C PRO A 201 20.47 -7.15 -17.77
N GLU A 202 21.46 -6.68 -17.02
CA GLU A 202 22.47 -7.53 -16.37
C GLU A 202 21.88 -8.48 -15.32
N ASP A 203 20.70 -8.16 -14.77
CA ASP A 203 19.99 -8.99 -13.79
C ASP A 203 18.98 -9.95 -14.45
N LYS A 204 19.01 -10.09 -15.79
CA LYS A 204 18.06 -10.90 -16.58
C LYS A 204 17.75 -12.28 -15.98
N LYS A 205 18.79 -13.04 -15.61
CA LYS A 205 18.59 -14.41 -15.10
C LYS A 205 17.75 -14.44 -13.82
N ILE A 206 18.06 -13.59 -12.84
CA ILE A 206 17.31 -13.57 -11.58
C ILE A 206 15.91 -13.01 -11.80
N VAL A 207 15.76 -11.96 -12.61
CA VAL A 207 14.45 -11.35 -12.89
C VAL A 207 13.52 -12.33 -13.60
N LEU A 208 14.02 -13.15 -14.53
CA LEU A 208 13.22 -14.19 -15.18
C LEU A 208 12.75 -15.27 -14.20
N ILE A 209 13.55 -15.62 -13.19
CA ILE A 209 13.13 -16.53 -12.11
C ILE A 209 12.01 -15.90 -11.29
N LEU A 210 12.17 -14.63 -10.88
CA LEU A 210 11.13 -13.91 -10.14
C LEU A 210 9.84 -13.75 -10.96
N GLN A 211 9.97 -13.51 -12.27
CA GLN A 211 8.83 -13.46 -13.18
C GLN A 211 8.13 -14.82 -13.32
N ALA A 212 8.88 -15.92 -13.34
CA ALA A 212 8.28 -17.25 -13.39
C ALA A 212 7.46 -17.55 -12.13
N VAL A 213 7.95 -17.16 -10.94
CA VAL A 213 7.21 -17.26 -9.68
C VAL A 213 5.94 -16.40 -9.72
N CYS A 214 6.07 -15.15 -10.14
CA CYS A 214 4.92 -14.23 -10.25
C CYS A 214 3.88 -14.74 -11.26
N LEU A 215 4.33 -15.30 -12.39
CA LEU A 215 3.46 -15.89 -13.39
C LEU A 215 2.74 -17.14 -12.85
N ALA A 216 3.43 -17.98 -12.08
CA ALA A 216 2.80 -19.14 -11.45
C ALA A 216 1.68 -18.74 -10.48
N GLU A 217 1.91 -17.74 -9.61
CA GLU A 217 0.87 -17.18 -8.74
C GLU A 217 -0.27 -16.54 -9.55
N PHE A 218 0.04 -15.81 -10.62
CA PHE A 218 -0.97 -15.21 -11.49
C PHE A 218 -1.87 -16.27 -12.16
N LEU A 219 -1.27 -17.34 -12.71
CA LEU A 219 -2.01 -18.45 -13.29
C LEU A 219 -2.86 -19.16 -12.23
N TRP A 220 -2.33 -19.33 -11.01
CA TRP A 220 -3.10 -19.88 -9.90
C TRP A 220 -4.31 -19.01 -9.54
N ILE A 221 -4.14 -17.69 -9.44
CA ILE A 221 -5.22 -16.73 -9.21
C ILE A 221 -6.29 -16.85 -10.30
N LEU A 222 -5.89 -16.96 -11.56
CA LEU A 222 -6.78 -17.03 -12.72
C LEU A 222 -7.59 -18.33 -12.76
N PHE A 223 -6.95 -19.46 -12.46
CA PHE A 223 -7.59 -20.78 -12.58
C PHE A 223 -8.22 -21.29 -11.28
N CYS A 224 -8.03 -20.60 -10.15
CA CYS A 224 -8.63 -21.00 -8.89
C CYS A 224 -10.17 -21.00 -8.98
N PRO A 225 -10.85 -22.15 -8.76
CA PRO A 225 -12.30 -22.25 -8.89
C PRO A 225 -13.04 -21.37 -7.87
N GLY A 226 -12.48 -21.20 -6.67
CA GLY A 226 -13.02 -20.33 -5.63
C GLY A 226 -13.14 -18.87 -6.08
N ASN A 227 -12.14 -18.34 -6.80
CA ASN A 227 -12.22 -16.99 -7.35
C ASN A 227 -13.34 -16.87 -8.39
N ARG A 228 -13.52 -17.87 -9.26
CA ARG A 228 -14.57 -17.86 -10.28
C ARG A 228 -15.97 -17.88 -9.67
N ILE A 229 -16.19 -18.73 -8.66
CA ILE A 229 -17.46 -18.84 -7.95
C ILE A 229 -17.76 -17.57 -7.15
N ARG A 230 -16.75 -17.01 -6.48
CA ARG A 230 -16.91 -15.74 -5.77
C ARG A 230 -17.24 -14.61 -6.75
N TYR A 231 -16.51 -14.50 -7.85
CA TYR A 231 -16.76 -13.51 -8.89
C TYR A 231 -18.16 -13.61 -9.51
N SER A 232 -18.73 -14.82 -9.64
CA SER A 232 -20.10 -14.97 -10.15
C SER A 232 -21.19 -14.61 -9.13
N ARG A 233 -20.90 -14.61 -7.83
CA ARG A 233 -21.86 -14.31 -6.75
C ARG A 233 -21.79 -12.87 -6.26
N GLU A 234 -20.64 -12.22 -6.40
CA GLU A 234 -20.43 -10.85 -5.95
C GLU A 234 -21.29 -9.80 -6.68
N PRO A 235 -21.58 -9.89 -7.99
CA PRO A 235 -22.46 -8.93 -8.68
C PRO A 235 -23.84 -8.83 -8.04
N ASP A 236 -24.48 -9.97 -7.78
CA ASP A 236 -25.84 -10.01 -7.20
C ASP A 236 -25.90 -9.34 -5.82
N ARG A 237 -24.80 -9.43 -5.06
CA ARG A 237 -24.72 -8.94 -3.69
C ARG A 237 -24.24 -7.49 -3.59
N TRP A 238 -23.27 -7.10 -4.41
CA TRP A 238 -22.49 -5.88 -4.20
C TRP A 238 -22.61 -4.86 -5.33
N PHE A 239 -22.80 -5.33 -6.56
CA PHE A 239 -22.92 -4.44 -7.70
C PHE A 239 -23.79 -5.07 -8.80
N PRO A 240 -25.13 -5.00 -8.66
CA PRO A 240 -26.05 -5.55 -9.65
C PRO A 240 -25.78 -4.98 -11.04
N ARG A 241 -25.83 -5.84 -12.06
CA ARG A 241 -25.54 -5.51 -13.48
C ARG A 241 -24.07 -5.12 -13.77
N PHE A 242 -23.12 -5.44 -12.89
CA PHE A 242 -21.68 -5.22 -13.15
C PHE A 242 -21.20 -5.86 -14.46
N ASP A 243 -21.76 -7.00 -14.84
CA ASP A 243 -21.51 -7.69 -16.10
C ASP A 243 -21.88 -6.87 -17.34
N THR A 244 -22.88 -5.98 -17.23
CA THR A 244 -23.29 -5.09 -18.34
C THR A 244 -22.33 -3.93 -18.61
N LEU A 245 -21.37 -3.68 -17.71
CA LEU A 245 -20.41 -2.59 -17.86
C LEU A 245 -19.37 -2.93 -18.94
N SER A 246 -19.12 -1.99 -19.85
CA SER A 246 -18.06 -2.12 -20.87
C SER A 246 -16.66 -2.11 -20.24
N VAL A 247 -15.67 -2.63 -20.97
CA VAL A 247 -14.26 -2.64 -20.54
C VAL A 247 -13.77 -1.23 -20.23
N LEU A 248 -14.10 -0.24 -21.08
CA LEU A 248 -13.69 1.15 -20.88
C LEU A 248 -14.32 1.76 -19.63
N HIS A 249 -15.58 1.45 -19.35
CA HIS A 249 -16.25 1.94 -18.15
C HIS A 249 -15.62 1.36 -16.87
N ARG A 250 -15.27 0.07 -16.89
CA ARG A 250 -14.54 -0.57 -15.77
C ARG A 250 -13.16 0.05 -15.55
N MET A 251 -12.42 0.35 -16.62
CA MET A 251 -11.14 1.06 -16.53
C MET A 251 -11.30 2.46 -15.93
N GLU A 252 -12.30 3.21 -16.38
CA GLU A 252 -12.59 4.55 -15.86
C GLU A 252 -12.96 4.50 -14.36
N MET A 253 -13.85 3.59 -13.95
CA MET A 253 -14.19 3.42 -12.53
C MET A 253 -12.95 3.07 -11.69
N GLY A 254 -12.10 2.18 -12.18
CA GLY A 254 -10.84 1.82 -11.54
C GLY A 254 -9.92 3.03 -11.36
N PHE A 255 -9.77 3.84 -12.40
CA PHE A 255 -8.94 5.05 -12.39
C PHE A 255 -9.51 6.14 -11.48
N THR A 256 -10.79 6.47 -11.65
CA THR A 256 -11.51 7.48 -10.87
C THR A 256 -11.50 7.14 -9.38
N SER A 257 -11.81 5.90 -9.00
CA SER A 257 -11.76 5.47 -7.59
C SER A 257 -10.36 5.55 -7.00
N THR A 258 -9.33 5.35 -7.83
CA THR A 258 -7.93 5.48 -7.41
C THR A 258 -7.60 6.95 -7.17
N MET A 259 -7.81 7.81 -8.17
CA MET A 259 -7.40 9.20 -8.14
C MET A 259 -8.24 10.05 -7.18
N ASN A 260 -9.56 9.80 -7.10
CA ASN A 260 -10.45 10.46 -6.15
C ASN A 260 -9.94 10.30 -4.72
N ARG A 261 -9.53 9.08 -4.35
CA ARG A 261 -9.04 8.77 -3.00
C ARG A 261 -7.83 9.60 -2.60
N PHE A 262 -6.93 9.87 -3.54
CA PHE A 262 -5.70 10.61 -3.25
C PHE A 262 -5.85 12.13 -3.40
N TRP A 263 -6.78 12.63 -4.23
CA TRP A 263 -6.81 14.06 -4.57
C TRP A 263 -8.10 14.80 -4.21
N LEU A 264 -9.26 14.13 -4.17
CA LEU A 264 -10.54 14.75 -3.78
C LEU A 264 -11.07 14.27 -2.43
N ARG A 265 -10.33 13.37 -1.76
CA ARG A 265 -10.56 13.01 -0.36
C ARG A 265 -9.36 13.46 0.48
N THR A 266 -9.58 13.58 1.79
CA THR A 266 -8.50 13.83 2.73
C THR A 266 -7.48 12.70 2.69
N CYS A 267 -6.25 13.03 2.27
CA CYS A 267 -5.15 12.09 2.15
C CYS A 267 -3.85 12.75 2.60
N PRO A 268 -3.40 12.51 3.84
CA PRO A 268 -2.14 13.06 4.35
C PRO A 268 -0.92 12.68 3.51
N VAL A 269 -0.92 11.50 2.89
CA VAL A 269 0.15 11.04 1.99
C VAL A 269 0.27 11.93 0.75
N SER A 270 -0.84 12.34 0.14
CA SER A 270 -0.82 13.22 -1.03
C SER A 270 -0.31 14.62 -0.67
N ALA A 271 -0.71 15.15 0.49
CA ALA A 271 -0.20 16.42 0.99
C ALA A 271 1.31 16.34 1.25
N ALA A 272 1.78 15.28 1.90
CA ALA A 272 3.20 15.04 2.14
C ALA A 272 4.02 14.95 0.84
N LEU A 273 3.49 14.26 -0.18
CA LEU A 273 4.10 14.24 -1.51
C LEU A 273 4.19 15.64 -2.11
N GLY A 274 3.09 16.41 -2.07
CA GLY A 274 3.07 17.79 -2.55
C GLY A 274 4.09 18.69 -1.86
N PHE A 275 4.22 18.58 -0.54
CA PHE A 275 5.25 19.30 0.22
C PHE A 275 6.67 18.94 -0.22
N VAL A 276 6.98 17.65 -0.39
CA VAL A 276 8.32 17.21 -0.82
C VAL A 276 8.63 17.68 -2.23
N LEU A 277 7.71 17.54 -3.18
CA LEU A 277 7.90 17.99 -4.56
C LEU A 277 8.11 19.51 -4.65
N LEU A 278 7.33 20.29 -3.89
CA LEU A 278 7.49 21.74 -3.82
C LEU A 278 8.84 22.12 -3.20
N ALA A 279 9.20 21.53 -2.06
CA ALA A 279 10.48 21.78 -1.40
C ALA A 279 11.67 21.47 -2.32
N LEU A 280 11.61 20.37 -3.07
CA LEU A 280 12.64 20.01 -4.06
C LEU A 280 12.80 21.07 -5.15
N ALA A 281 11.70 21.59 -5.70
CA ALA A 281 11.74 22.63 -6.72
C ALA A 281 12.41 23.92 -6.20
N PHE A 282 12.21 24.27 -4.93
CA PHE A 282 12.87 25.40 -4.28
C PHE A 282 14.35 25.16 -4.02
N VAL A 283 14.69 24.04 -3.37
CA VAL A 283 16.08 23.70 -3.03
C VAL A 283 16.95 23.64 -4.29
N ARG A 284 16.42 23.08 -5.38
CA ARG A 284 17.13 22.95 -6.65
C ARG A 284 17.08 24.20 -7.53
N LYS A 285 16.55 25.31 -7.01
CA LYS A 285 16.47 26.60 -7.69
C LYS A 285 15.87 26.49 -9.10
N ARG A 286 14.82 25.66 -9.26
CA ARG A 286 14.13 25.50 -10.55
C ARG A 286 13.47 26.81 -10.98
N SER A 287 13.11 26.88 -12.26
CA SER A 287 12.40 28.03 -12.84
C SER A 287 11.10 28.33 -12.10
N GLY A 288 10.61 29.57 -12.20
CA GLY A 288 9.33 29.96 -11.60
C GLY A 288 8.16 29.07 -12.04
N PHE A 289 8.14 28.68 -13.32
CA PHE A 289 7.15 27.76 -13.87
C PHE A 289 7.20 26.37 -13.21
N MET A 290 8.39 25.79 -13.01
CA MET A 290 8.52 24.49 -12.35
C MET A 290 8.13 24.54 -10.87
N LYS A 291 8.40 25.65 -10.18
CA LYS A 291 7.93 25.87 -8.80
C LYS A 291 6.40 25.97 -8.74
N LEU A 292 5.78 26.65 -9.71
CA LEU A 292 4.32 26.72 -9.83
C LEU A 292 3.73 25.32 -10.04
N LEU A 293 4.27 24.55 -10.99
CA LEU A 293 3.85 23.16 -11.22
C LEU A 293 4.01 22.29 -9.98
N ALA A 294 5.13 22.41 -9.26
CA ALA A 294 5.37 21.68 -8.01
C ALA A 294 4.40 22.05 -6.89
N GLY A 295 3.79 23.24 -6.94
CA GLY A 295 2.75 23.66 -6.01
C GLY A 295 1.38 23.01 -6.28
N VAL A 296 1.13 22.53 -7.50
CA VAL A 296 -0.19 21.99 -7.91
C VAL A 296 -0.58 20.75 -7.11
N PRO A 297 0.27 19.72 -6.91
CA PRO A 297 -0.06 18.57 -6.05
C PRO A 297 -0.44 18.97 -4.62
N LEU A 298 0.30 19.89 -4.01
CA LEU A 298 -0.01 20.35 -2.66
C LEU A 298 -1.34 21.10 -2.61
N ALA A 299 -1.56 22.02 -3.55
CA ALA A 299 -2.81 22.78 -3.66
C ALA A 299 -4.01 21.85 -3.87
N ALA A 300 -3.88 20.82 -4.72
CA ALA A 300 -4.91 19.82 -4.96
C ALA A 300 -5.25 19.03 -3.68
N ALA A 301 -4.25 18.56 -2.93
CA ALA A 301 -4.46 17.82 -1.69
C ALA A 301 -5.15 18.69 -0.62
N LEU A 302 -4.76 19.96 -0.48
CA LEU A 302 -5.39 20.91 0.45
C LEU A 302 -6.81 21.27 0.02
N ALA A 303 -7.05 21.45 -1.28
CA ALA A 303 -8.38 21.69 -1.82
C ALA A 303 -9.31 20.49 -1.57
N GLY A 304 -8.84 19.26 -1.78
CA GLY A 304 -9.59 18.04 -1.47
C GLY A 304 -9.98 17.94 0.01
N TRP A 305 -9.07 18.32 0.91
CA TRP A 305 -9.39 18.43 2.34
C TRP A 305 -10.46 19.49 2.62
N ALA A 306 -10.29 20.71 2.07
CA ALA A 306 -11.25 21.79 2.25
C ALA A 306 -12.66 21.44 1.69
N ILE A 307 -12.72 20.77 0.54
CA ILE A 307 -13.97 20.29 -0.08
C ILE A 307 -14.68 19.32 0.87
N ARG A 308 -13.97 18.35 1.45
CA ARG A 308 -14.56 17.41 2.41
C ARG A 308 -15.13 18.12 3.63
N GLU A 309 -14.33 18.97 4.29
CA GLU A 309 -14.76 19.65 5.53
C GLU A 309 -15.99 20.54 5.30
N ASN A 310 -16.13 21.11 4.10
CA ASN A 310 -17.25 21.98 3.74
C ASN A 310 -18.38 21.27 2.97
N ALA A 311 -18.27 19.95 2.71
CA ALA A 311 -19.28 19.21 1.95
C ALA A 311 -20.67 19.24 2.62
N GLY A 312 -20.73 19.33 3.95
CA GLY A 312 -22.01 19.48 4.69
C GLY A 312 -22.54 20.92 4.76
N ARG A 313 -21.78 21.92 4.30
CA ARG A 313 -22.09 23.36 4.45
C ARG A 313 -22.24 24.09 3.13
N SER A 314 -21.63 23.60 2.05
CA SER A 314 -21.64 24.23 0.73
C SER A 314 -22.18 23.25 -0.31
N GLN A 315 -23.18 23.69 -1.08
CA GLN A 315 -23.75 22.90 -2.18
C GLN A 315 -22.71 22.57 -3.26
N ILE A 316 -21.78 23.49 -3.52
CA ILE A 316 -20.68 23.27 -4.48
C ILE A 316 -19.72 22.20 -3.95
N CYS A 317 -19.32 22.30 -2.68
CA CYS A 317 -18.45 21.30 -2.06
C CYS A 317 -19.13 19.94 -1.99
N HIS A 318 -20.43 19.91 -1.67
CA HIS A 318 -21.23 18.69 -1.69
C HIS A 318 -21.22 18.06 -3.09
N ALA A 319 -21.53 18.84 -4.14
CA ALA A 319 -21.58 18.36 -5.52
C ALA A 319 -20.23 17.79 -6.00
N ILE A 320 -19.12 18.43 -5.65
CA ILE A 320 -17.77 17.93 -5.98
C ILE A 320 -17.45 16.67 -5.16
N TYR A 321 -17.76 16.67 -3.87
CA TYR A 321 -17.52 15.52 -2.98
C TYR A 321 -18.36 14.29 -3.36
N SER A 322 -19.57 14.51 -3.89
CA SER A 322 -20.50 13.48 -4.38
C SER A 322 -20.39 13.24 -5.89
N SER A 323 -19.43 13.86 -6.58
CA SER A 323 -19.30 13.75 -8.05
C SER A 323 -18.91 12.34 -8.51
N GLU A 324 -18.34 11.54 -7.62
CA GLU A 324 -18.08 10.13 -7.85
C GLU A 324 -19.29 9.29 -7.41
N GLY A 325 -20.06 8.81 -8.39
CA GLY A 325 -21.14 7.87 -8.15
C GLY A 325 -20.64 6.42 -8.12
N GLN A 326 -21.57 5.47 -7.89
CA GLN A 326 -21.27 4.04 -7.94
C GLN A 326 -20.77 3.55 -9.32
N TYR A 327 -20.90 4.36 -10.37
CA TYR A 327 -20.48 4.08 -11.74
C TYR A 327 -19.31 4.98 -12.18
N GLY A 328 -18.48 5.43 -11.24
CA GLY A 328 -17.37 6.34 -11.54
C GLY A 328 -17.83 7.77 -11.81
N SER A 329 -16.98 8.55 -12.49
CA SER A 329 -17.21 9.97 -12.75
C SER A 329 -18.13 10.21 -13.95
N LEU A 330 -18.07 9.35 -14.96
CA LEU A 330 -18.84 9.48 -16.20
C LEU A 330 -20.26 8.89 -16.09
N GLY A 331 -20.46 7.89 -15.21
CA GLY A 331 -21.74 7.20 -15.08
C GLY A 331 -22.17 6.44 -16.34
N LEU A 332 -23.21 5.61 -16.24
CA LEU A 332 -23.70 4.80 -17.37
C LEU A 332 -24.50 5.60 -18.42
N PHE A 333 -25.17 6.68 -18.01
CA PHE A 333 -26.15 7.39 -18.84
C PHE A 333 -25.83 8.89 -19.06
N HIS A 334 -24.66 9.34 -18.60
CA HIS A 334 -24.32 10.77 -18.55
C HIS A 334 -23.06 11.13 -19.35
N TYR A 335 -22.68 10.28 -20.32
CA TYR A 335 -21.51 10.49 -21.18
C TYR A 335 -21.63 11.73 -22.09
N THR A 336 -22.84 12.28 -22.24
CA THR A 336 -23.10 13.50 -23.01
C THR A 336 -22.94 14.79 -22.21
N GLU A 337 -22.74 14.71 -20.88
CA GLU A 337 -22.57 15.88 -20.01
C GLU A 337 -21.08 16.29 -19.90
N PRO A 338 -20.63 17.39 -20.53
CA PRO A 338 -19.21 17.74 -20.58
C PRO A 338 -18.59 17.99 -19.20
N LEU A 339 -19.39 18.49 -18.24
CA LEU A 339 -18.95 18.77 -16.88
C LEU A 339 -18.52 17.52 -16.11
N ARG A 340 -19.00 16.32 -16.48
CA ARG A 340 -18.61 15.06 -15.83
C ARG A 340 -17.22 14.57 -16.21
N TYR A 341 -16.63 15.12 -17.26
CA TYR A 341 -15.24 14.84 -17.64
C TYR A 341 -14.23 15.66 -16.83
N LEU A 342 -14.66 16.71 -16.13
CA LEU A 342 -13.77 17.60 -15.38
C LEU A 342 -12.95 16.87 -14.29
N PRO A 343 -13.52 15.97 -13.45
CA PRO A 343 -12.72 15.20 -12.50
C PRO A 343 -11.68 14.34 -13.20
N MET A 344 -12.03 13.69 -14.31
CA MET A 344 -11.10 12.85 -15.07
C MET A 344 -9.96 13.68 -15.67
N ILE A 345 -10.26 14.82 -16.29
CA ILE A 345 -9.25 15.75 -16.81
C ILE A 345 -8.33 16.22 -15.67
N PHE A 346 -8.91 16.61 -14.53
CA PHE A 346 -8.15 16.99 -13.35
C PHE A 346 -7.22 15.86 -12.87
N TYR A 347 -7.70 14.62 -12.82
CA TYR A 347 -6.88 13.46 -12.44
C TYR A 347 -5.75 13.16 -13.44
N ILE A 348 -6.01 13.29 -14.74
CA ILE A 348 -4.98 13.10 -15.76
C ILE A 348 -3.92 14.21 -15.66
N CYS A 349 -4.35 15.46 -15.47
CA CYS A 349 -3.45 16.60 -15.31
C CYS A 349 -2.59 16.47 -14.04
N ILE A 350 -3.18 16.17 -12.88
CA ILE A 350 -2.43 16.02 -11.62
C ILE A 350 -1.43 14.85 -11.71
N GLY A 351 -1.86 13.72 -12.31
CA GLY A 351 -0.99 12.57 -12.55
C GLY A 351 0.18 12.91 -13.48
N GLY A 352 -0.10 13.59 -14.60
CA GLY A 352 0.91 14.04 -15.54
C GLY A 352 1.93 15.01 -14.92
N ILE A 353 1.46 15.98 -14.14
CA ILE A 353 2.32 16.93 -13.41
C ILE A 353 3.23 16.17 -12.44
N ILE A 354 2.70 15.22 -11.67
CA ILE A 354 3.50 14.42 -10.75
C ILE A 354 4.56 13.64 -11.50
N LEU A 355 4.23 12.99 -12.62
CA LEU A 355 5.21 12.25 -13.41
C LEU A 355 6.31 13.16 -13.95
N VAL A 356 5.98 14.36 -14.44
CA VAL A 356 6.99 15.35 -14.87
C VAL A 356 7.92 15.73 -13.71
N LEU A 357 7.37 16.00 -12.52
CA LEU A 357 8.16 16.34 -11.33
C LEU A 357 9.02 15.16 -10.84
N LEU A 358 8.51 13.92 -10.93
CA LEU A 358 9.25 12.70 -10.57
C LEU A 358 10.38 12.42 -11.56
N MET A 359 10.16 12.65 -12.85
CA MET A 359 11.22 12.57 -13.85
C MET A 359 12.30 13.63 -13.62
N ASP A 360 11.91 14.81 -13.14
CA ASP A 360 12.84 15.89 -12.76
C ASP A 360 13.59 15.63 -11.43
N LEU A 361 13.17 14.63 -10.62
CA LEU A 361 13.80 14.29 -9.33
C LEU A 361 15.28 13.97 -9.41
N GLU A 362 15.80 13.49 -10.53
CA GLU A 362 17.22 13.29 -10.76
C GLU A 362 17.58 13.64 -12.21
N ASN A 363 16.99 14.73 -12.74
CA ASN A 363 17.25 15.19 -14.11
C ASN A 363 17.09 14.06 -15.15
N TYR A 364 15.96 13.34 -15.09
CA TYR A 364 15.64 12.26 -16.02
C TYR A 364 16.60 11.06 -15.95
N SER A 365 17.22 10.82 -14.78
CA SER A 365 18.07 9.64 -14.54
C SER A 365 17.28 8.32 -14.68
N ARG A 366 18.01 7.21 -14.80
CA ARG A 366 17.42 5.86 -14.74
C ARG A 366 16.59 5.65 -13.45
N VAL A 367 16.98 6.26 -12.34
CA VAL A 367 16.24 6.15 -11.07
C VAL A 367 14.94 6.95 -11.14
N SER A 368 14.97 8.17 -11.69
CA SER A 368 13.75 8.95 -11.94
C SER A 368 12.76 8.23 -12.85
N ILE A 369 13.26 7.56 -13.90
CA ILE A 369 12.45 6.71 -14.78
C ILE A 369 11.88 5.53 -14.00
N ALA A 370 12.71 4.81 -13.23
CA ALA A 370 12.27 3.67 -12.42
C ALA A 370 11.16 4.05 -11.45
N VAL A 371 11.33 5.16 -10.71
CA VAL A 371 10.34 5.66 -9.75
C VAL A 371 9.02 6.01 -10.44
N SER A 372 9.09 6.72 -11.57
CA SER A 372 7.91 7.15 -12.31
C SER A 372 7.14 5.96 -12.91
N LEU A 373 7.86 5.01 -13.52
CA LEU A 373 7.26 3.78 -14.06
C LEU A 373 6.72 2.86 -12.96
N THR A 374 7.37 2.80 -11.79
CA THR A 374 6.87 2.06 -10.62
C THR A 374 5.55 2.64 -10.14
N LEU A 375 5.45 3.97 -10.02
CA LEU A 375 4.19 4.63 -9.64
C LEU A 375 3.07 4.34 -10.66
N LEU A 376 3.39 4.35 -11.96
CA LEU A 376 2.45 3.97 -13.01
C LEU A 376 2.01 2.51 -12.90
N ALA A 377 2.94 1.56 -12.71
CA ALA A 377 2.65 0.14 -12.56
C ALA A 377 1.75 -0.13 -11.35
N VAL A 378 2.02 0.51 -10.22
CA VAL A 378 1.22 0.38 -8.99
C VAL A 378 -0.15 1.02 -9.16
N THR A 379 -0.24 2.18 -9.81
CA THR A 379 -1.53 2.80 -10.14
C THR A 379 -2.35 1.90 -11.06
N ALA A 380 -1.74 1.36 -12.11
CA ALA A 380 -2.39 0.42 -13.03
C ALA A 380 -2.88 -0.84 -12.31
N SER A 381 -2.08 -1.40 -11.40
CA SER A 381 -2.50 -2.55 -10.59
C SER A 381 -3.73 -2.24 -9.75
N ARG A 382 -3.83 -1.03 -9.19
CA ARG A 382 -5.00 -0.63 -8.41
C ARG A 382 -6.22 -0.36 -9.29
N CYS A 383 -6.04 0.13 -10.51
CA CYS A 383 -7.12 0.30 -11.48
C CYS A 383 -7.79 -1.04 -11.86
N ILE A 384 -7.11 -2.18 -11.69
CA ILE A 384 -7.70 -3.51 -11.93
C ILE A 384 -8.91 -3.80 -11.03
N MET A 385 -9.01 -3.16 -9.87
CA MET A 385 -10.21 -3.24 -9.04
C MET A 385 -11.48 -2.79 -9.78
N GLY A 386 -11.36 -1.94 -10.81
CA GLY A 386 -12.45 -1.58 -11.73
C GLY A 386 -13.09 -2.78 -12.44
N PHE A 387 -12.36 -3.88 -12.57
CA PHE A 387 -12.81 -5.14 -13.15
C PHE A 387 -13.41 -6.10 -12.12
N THR A 388 -13.58 -5.66 -10.87
CA THR A 388 -14.19 -6.47 -9.81
C THR A 388 -15.51 -5.86 -9.35
N PRO A 389 -16.56 -6.67 -9.11
CA PRO A 389 -17.84 -6.19 -8.59
C PRO A 389 -17.73 -5.57 -7.18
N THR A 390 -16.61 -5.78 -6.49
CA THR A 390 -16.38 -5.35 -5.12
C THR A 390 -15.57 -4.06 -5.00
N ILE A 391 -15.37 -3.30 -6.09
CA ILE A 391 -14.62 -2.04 -6.10
C ILE A 391 -14.99 -1.10 -4.93
N TRP A 392 -16.28 -0.96 -4.61
CA TRP A 392 -16.76 -0.05 -3.56
C TRP A 392 -16.82 -0.68 -2.16
N VAL A 393 -16.90 -2.01 -2.08
CA VAL A 393 -17.07 -2.77 -0.82
C VAL A 393 -15.73 -3.22 -0.24
N SER A 394 -14.73 -3.42 -1.11
CA SER A 394 -13.37 -3.76 -0.74
C SER A 394 -12.64 -2.67 0.04
N ALA A 395 -13.30 -1.53 0.28
CA ALA A 395 -12.88 -0.44 1.15
C ALA A 395 -11.46 0.08 0.83
N ARG A 396 -10.88 0.81 1.78
CA ARG A 396 -9.58 1.48 1.64
C ARG A 396 -8.37 0.54 1.65
N ARG A 397 -8.53 -0.73 2.04
CA ARG A 397 -7.42 -1.70 2.16
C ARG A 397 -6.76 -2.05 0.81
N THR A 398 -7.51 -1.99 -0.29
CA THR A 398 -6.98 -2.21 -1.66
C THR A 398 -5.96 -1.16 -2.09
N TYR A 399 -5.92 0.00 -1.42
CA TYR A 399 -4.97 1.08 -1.69
C TYR A 399 -3.64 0.90 -0.94
N SER A 400 -3.50 -0.14 -0.11
CA SER A 400 -2.33 -0.38 0.77
C SER A 400 -1.00 -0.27 0.02
N LEU A 401 -0.85 -1.01 -1.09
CA LEU A 401 0.39 -0.98 -1.88
C LEU A 401 0.71 0.43 -2.37
N MET A 402 -0.29 1.14 -2.91
CA MET A 402 -0.10 2.49 -3.45
C MET A 402 0.29 3.49 -2.36
N TYR A 403 -0.30 3.42 -1.17
CA TYR A 403 0.11 4.24 -0.03
C TYR A 403 1.59 4.02 0.31
N TRP A 404 2.02 2.77 0.44
CA TRP A 404 3.41 2.47 0.77
C TRP A 404 4.39 2.90 -0.31
N VAL A 405 4.06 2.73 -1.58
CA VAL A 405 4.90 3.19 -2.70
C VAL A 405 5.03 4.71 -2.69
N LEU A 406 3.93 5.46 -2.46
CA LEU A 406 3.99 6.91 -2.31
C LEU A 406 4.83 7.35 -1.10
N ILE A 407 4.72 6.65 0.04
CA ILE A 407 5.57 6.89 1.22
C ILE A 407 7.05 6.66 0.90
N LEU A 408 7.39 5.62 0.14
CA LEU A 408 8.77 5.39 -0.31
C LEU A 408 9.25 6.49 -1.25
N ILE A 409 8.41 6.99 -2.15
CA ILE A 409 8.73 8.12 -3.03
C ILE A 409 8.95 9.41 -2.22
N ILE A 410 8.13 9.67 -1.21
CA ILE A 410 8.30 10.79 -0.27
C ILE A 410 9.65 10.66 0.45
N GLY A 411 9.97 9.48 0.99
CA GLY A 411 11.25 9.21 1.66
C GLY A 411 12.46 9.39 0.74
N TYR A 412 12.34 8.96 -0.52
CA TYR A 412 13.38 9.19 -1.52
C TYR A 412 13.54 10.68 -1.85
N GLY A 413 12.44 11.42 -2.02
CA GLY A 413 12.46 12.86 -2.20
C GLY A 413 13.14 13.59 -1.04
N TYR A 414 12.93 13.14 0.21
CA TYR A 414 13.65 13.65 1.39
C TYR A 414 15.17 13.51 1.30
N GLN A 415 15.65 12.38 0.80
CA GLN A 415 17.09 12.20 0.59
C GLN A 415 17.61 13.19 -0.45
N GLN A 416 16.85 13.41 -1.51
CA GLN A 416 17.22 14.35 -2.57
C GLN A 416 17.26 15.80 -2.07
N ILE A 417 16.29 16.21 -1.22
CA ILE A 417 16.31 17.52 -0.54
C ILE A 417 17.57 17.60 0.34
N SER A 418 17.81 16.60 1.18
CA SER A 418 18.94 16.61 2.12
C SER A 418 20.31 16.69 1.43
N ARG A 419 20.43 16.10 0.23
CA ARG A 419 21.64 16.21 -0.61
C ARG A 419 21.78 17.58 -1.27
N SER A 420 20.67 18.22 -1.61
CA SER A 420 20.64 19.46 -2.38
C SER A 420 20.62 20.72 -1.48
N ASP A 421 20.31 20.59 -0.18
CA ASP A 421 20.29 21.66 0.83
C ASP A 421 21.26 21.36 1.99
N PRO A 422 22.59 21.45 1.76
CA PRO A 422 23.59 21.14 2.79
C PRO A 422 23.50 22.07 4.01
N GLU A 423 23.00 23.29 3.84
CA GLU A 423 22.77 24.26 4.92
C GLU A 423 21.50 23.96 5.74
N ARG A 424 20.68 22.99 5.31
CA ARG A 424 19.43 22.55 5.97
C ARG A 424 18.46 23.70 6.24
N LYS A 425 18.32 24.66 5.33
CA LYS A 425 17.36 25.77 5.47
C LYS A 425 15.92 25.33 5.21
N ILE A 426 15.72 24.41 4.26
CA ILE A 426 14.41 23.95 3.78
C ILE A 426 14.07 22.56 4.35
N VAL A 427 15.09 21.74 4.64
CA VAL A 427 14.90 20.39 5.24
C VAL A 427 14.00 20.40 6.50
N PRO A 428 14.17 21.30 7.48
CA PRO A 428 13.33 21.33 8.69
C PRO A 428 11.88 21.70 8.39
N LEU A 429 11.63 22.59 7.43
CA LEU A 429 10.28 22.99 7.02
C LEU A 429 9.54 21.83 6.34
N CYS A 430 10.25 21.10 5.46
CA CYS A 430 9.70 19.91 4.83
C CYS A 430 9.36 18.85 5.89
N LEU A 431 10.31 18.56 6.80
CA LEU A 431 10.12 17.63 7.90
C LEU A 431 8.93 18.02 8.78
N ALA A 432 8.79 19.31 9.13
CA ALA A 432 7.64 19.80 9.88
C ALA A 432 6.33 19.59 9.11
N GLY A 433 6.28 19.91 7.81
CA GLY A 433 5.11 19.70 6.97
C GLY A 433 4.66 18.23 6.91
N THR A 434 5.59 17.30 6.70
CA THR A 434 5.24 15.86 6.72
C THR A 434 5.00 15.30 8.11
N GLY A 435 5.64 15.87 9.14
CA GLY A 435 5.39 15.54 10.53
C GLY A 435 3.96 15.90 10.93
N LEU A 436 3.47 17.06 10.49
CA LEU A 436 2.07 17.46 10.61
C LEU A 436 1.14 16.46 9.89
N CYS A 437 1.45 16.09 8.64
CA CYS A 437 0.67 15.09 7.91
C CYS A 437 0.63 13.74 8.65
N SER A 438 1.75 13.33 9.25
CA SER A 438 1.84 12.09 10.04
C SER A 438 1.01 12.20 11.32
N ALA A 439 1.04 13.35 12.01
CA ALA A 439 0.21 13.60 13.18
C ALA A 439 -1.28 13.54 12.84
N PHE A 440 -1.71 14.10 11.70
CA PHE A 440 -3.09 13.98 11.22
C PHE A 440 -3.49 12.52 10.98
N ALA A 441 -2.65 11.72 10.33
CA ALA A 441 -2.92 10.29 10.12
C ALA A 441 -3.04 9.53 11.46
N VAL A 442 -2.22 9.88 12.46
CA VAL A 442 -2.28 9.28 13.80
C VAL A 442 -3.51 9.74 14.59
N MET A 443 -3.97 10.99 14.43
CA MET A 443 -5.19 11.47 15.09
C MET A 443 -6.42 10.70 14.62
N ASP A 444 -6.51 10.39 13.31
CA ASP A 444 -7.58 9.55 12.77
C ASP A 444 -7.58 8.15 13.41
N LEU A 445 -6.39 7.59 13.70
CA LEU A 445 -6.27 6.34 14.44
C LEU A 445 -6.69 6.49 15.91
N MET A 446 -6.26 7.55 16.59
CA MET A 446 -6.59 7.79 18.00
C MET A 446 -8.09 8.01 18.21
N ALA A 447 -8.79 8.60 17.26
CA ALA A 447 -10.25 8.75 17.31
C ALA A 447 -11.01 7.40 17.27
N LEU A 448 -10.32 6.29 16.96
CA LEU A 448 -10.87 4.94 16.91
C LEU A 448 -10.52 4.07 18.13
N LEU A 449 -9.58 4.52 18.96
CA LEU A 449 -9.20 3.94 20.25
C LEU A 449 -10.09 4.51 21.36
#